data_AF-A0A183LEF8-F1
#
_entry.id   AF-A0A183LEF8-F1
#
_cell.length_a   1.000
_cell.length_b   1.000
_cell.length_c   1.000
_cell.angle_alpha   90.00
_cell.angle_beta   90.00
_cell.angle_gamma   90.00
#
_symmetry.space_group_name_H-M   'P 1'
#
loop_
_entity.id
_entity.type
_entity.pdbx_description
1 polymer ?
#
loop_
_entity_poly.entity_id
_entity_poly.type
_entity_poly.pdbx_seq_one_letter_code
_entity_poly.pdbx_strand_id
1 'polypeptide(L)'
;MAVRQIKNGKAAEPDNIPAEALKSDIERSCTDQIATLWIIVEQSIEWNSSLYINFIDYEKAFDSVDRRTLWKLLRHHLVPEKIVNIIRNSNVRLQCKVVHGGQLTDPFQVRTAVRQYCLLSPFLFLLVVDLIMKTSISEGKHGIQWTAQNQLDDLDFTDDLALLSRTHEQMQMKTASVAAVSESVGLSIHKGKTKVLKFKAENNNPITLDGETLEDVESFTYLGSIIDKQADQMQT
;
A
#
# COMPACT_ATOMS: atom_id res chain seq x y z
N MET A 1 -0.38 11.10 -0.10
CA MET A 1 0.12 10.05 0.80
C MET A 1 -0.43 10.35 2.18
N ALA A 2 -1.17 9.44 2.78
CA ALA A 2 -1.88 9.69 4.01
C ALA A 2 -1.53 8.60 5.03
N VAL A 3 -0.60 8.90 5.94
CA VAL A 3 -0.49 8.09 7.16
C VAL A 3 -1.78 8.31 7.94
N ARG A 4 -2.66 7.31 7.96
CA ARG A 4 -3.97 7.46 8.61
C ARG A 4 -3.83 7.28 10.10
N GLN A 5 -3.99 8.40 10.81
CA GLN A 5 -4.03 8.45 12.25
C GLN A 5 -5.48 8.50 12.73
N ILE A 6 -5.87 7.59 13.61
CA ILE A 6 -7.19 7.62 14.27
C ILE A 6 -7.10 8.54 15.50
N LYS A 7 -7.65 9.76 15.44
CA LYS A 7 -7.66 10.70 16.58
C LYS A 7 -8.84 10.43 17.52
N ASN A 8 -8.57 10.29 18.82
CA ASN A 8 -9.57 10.38 19.89
C ASN A 8 -9.22 11.53 20.86
N GLY A 9 -10.23 12.28 21.30
CA GLY A 9 -10.08 13.58 21.97
C GLY A 9 -9.60 13.58 23.44
N LYS A 10 -8.73 14.56 23.71
CA LYS A 10 -8.44 15.38 24.93
C LYS A 10 -8.26 14.71 26.32
N ALA A 11 -7.01 14.70 26.79
CA ALA A 11 -6.47 15.49 27.92
C ALA A 11 -4.93 15.29 27.99
N ALA A 12 -4.19 16.26 28.53
CA ALA A 12 -2.73 16.36 28.48
C ALA A 12 -2.04 15.90 29.78
N GLU A 13 -0.92 15.17 29.66
CA GLU A 13 0.15 15.02 30.68
C GLU A 13 1.44 14.48 30.00
N PRO A 14 2.63 14.47 30.65
CA PRO A 14 3.82 15.19 30.19
C PRO A 14 4.79 14.38 29.30
N ASP A 15 4.50 13.12 28.97
CA ASP A 15 5.46 12.23 28.29
C ASP A 15 5.34 12.26 26.75
N ASN A 16 5.13 13.46 26.19
CA ASN A 16 5.02 13.63 24.74
C ASN A 16 6.37 13.98 24.11
N ILE A 17 6.90 13.07 23.30
CA ILE A 17 7.75 13.44 22.16
C ILE A 17 6.90 14.37 21.27
N PRO A 18 7.42 15.53 20.82
CA PRO A 18 6.58 16.55 20.22
C PRO A 18 5.92 16.01 18.95
N ALA A 19 4.58 16.05 18.93
CA ALA A 19 3.72 15.76 17.77
C ALA A 19 3.94 16.71 16.58
N GLU A 20 4.98 17.52 16.63
CA GLU A 20 5.36 18.56 15.68
C GLU A 20 6.26 18.03 14.56
N ALA A 21 6.78 16.79 14.65
CA ALA A 21 7.54 16.16 13.57
C ALA A 21 6.68 15.62 12.39
N LEU A 22 5.36 15.76 12.46
CA LEU A 22 4.40 15.13 11.54
C LEU A 22 3.38 16.12 10.95
N LYS A 23 3.79 17.39 10.76
CA LYS A 23 3.01 18.40 10.04
C LYS A 23 3.80 19.04 8.90
N SER A 24 3.80 18.38 7.75
CA SER A 24 3.72 19.05 6.45
C SER A 24 3.32 18.04 5.38
N ASP A 25 2.04 18.08 5.01
CA ASP A 25 1.53 17.48 3.79
C ASP A 25 2.24 18.13 2.59
N ILE A 26 3.05 17.35 1.85
CA ILE A 26 3.26 17.36 0.37
C ILE A 26 4.63 16.78 -0.05
N GLU A 27 5.63 16.62 0.82
CA GLU A 27 6.90 15.97 0.45
C GLU A 27 7.38 14.98 1.53
N ARG A 28 6.82 13.76 1.54
CA ARG A 28 7.46 12.64 2.23
C ARG A 28 8.25 11.81 1.22
N SER A 29 9.57 11.78 1.39
CA SER A 29 10.51 11.02 0.55
C SER A 29 10.42 9.53 0.87
N CYS A 30 10.90 8.65 -0.04
CA CYS A 30 11.11 7.22 0.26
C CYS A 30 11.86 7.03 1.58
N THR A 31 12.76 7.97 1.91
CA THR A 31 13.53 7.99 3.15
C THR A 31 12.66 8.04 4.41
N ASP A 32 11.59 8.84 4.42
CA ASP A 32 10.72 8.97 5.60
C ASP A 32 9.91 7.70 5.87
N GLN A 33 9.57 7.00 4.79
CA GLN A 33 8.85 5.73 4.80
C GLN A 33 9.70 4.61 5.33
N ILE A 34 10.93 4.49 4.79
CA ILE A 34 11.95 3.59 5.31
C ILE A 34 12.16 3.90 6.80
N ALA A 35 12.42 5.16 7.15
CA ALA A 35 12.63 5.55 8.55
C ALA A 35 11.43 5.21 9.45
N THR A 36 10.20 5.39 8.97
CA THR A 36 9.00 5.02 9.75
C THR A 36 8.93 3.51 9.98
N LEU A 37 9.16 2.69 8.96
CA LEU A 37 9.20 1.24 9.09
C LEU A 37 10.31 0.77 10.02
N TRP A 38 11.49 1.40 9.93
CA TRP A 38 12.62 1.16 10.83
C TRP A 38 12.27 1.42 12.28
N ILE A 39 11.70 2.59 12.58
CA ILE A 39 11.26 2.94 13.94
C ILE A 39 10.25 1.93 14.49
N ILE A 40 9.33 1.44 13.64
CA ILE A 40 8.33 0.43 14.03
C ILE A 40 9.00 -0.91 14.39
N VAL A 41 9.94 -1.36 13.56
CA VAL A 41 10.68 -2.61 13.78
C VAL A 41 11.55 -2.51 15.03
N GLU A 42 12.31 -1.42 15.18
CA GLU A 42 13.15 -1.17 16.35
C GLU A 42 12.34 -1.16 17.64
N GLN A 43 11.22 -0.44 17.70
CA GLN A 43 10.35 -0.42 18.87
C GLN A 43 9.73 -1.79 19.19
N SER A 44 9.37 -2.56 18.17
CA SER A 44 8.88 -3.93 18.34
C SER A 44 9.94 -4.82 18.99
N ILE A 45 11.20 -4.70 18.57
CA ILE A 45 12.33 -5.44 19.14
C ILE A 45 12.64 -4.97 20.55
N GLU A 46 12.75 -3.65 20.77
CA GLU A 46 13.08 -3.03 22.05
C GLU A 46 12.06 -3.37 23.14
N TRP A 47 10.77 -3.29 22.82
CA TRP A 47 9.70 -3.61 23.77
C TRP A 47 9.31 -5.08 23.80
N ASN A 48 10.03 -5.94 23.06
CA ASN A 48 9.72 -7.35 22.92
C ASN A 48 8.24 -7.61 22.55
N SER A 49 7.69 -6.75 21.69
CA SER A 49 6.31 -6.82 21.21
C SER A 49 6.28 -7.53 19.86
N SER A 50 5.32 -8.43 19.66
CA SER A 50 5.13 -9.09 18.36
C SER A 50 4.73 -8.09 17.27
N LEU A 51 5.29 -8.27 16.08
CA LEU A 51 4.99 -7.51 14.88
C LEU A 51 4.95 -8.44 13.66
N TYR A 52 3.89 -8.29 12.87
CA TYR A 52 3.71 -8.94 11.58
C TYR A 52 3.65 -7.82 10.54
N ILE A 53 4.40 -8.01 9.46
CA ILE A 53 4.40 -7.14 8.29
C ILE A 53 4.08 -8.00 7.08
N ASN A 54 3.04 -7.65 6.33
CA ASN A 54 2.68 -8.34 5.09
C ASN A 54 2.86 -7.37 3.91
N PHE A 55 3.87 -7.64 3.08
CA PHE A 55 4.19 -6.86 1.90
C PHE A 55 3.35 -7.38 0.73
N ILE A 56 2.28 -6.66 0.39
CA ILE A 56 1.34 -7.00 -0.68
C ILE A 56 1.89 -6.53 -2.02
N ASP A 57 1.93 -7.44 -3.00
CA ASP A 57 2.19 -7.12 -4.40
C ASP A 57 0.96 -7.48 -5.25
N TYR A 58 0.63 -6.66 -6.24
CA TYR A 58 -0.52 -6.86 -7.13
C TYR A 58 -0.10 -7.37 -8.51
N GLU A 59 -0.88 -8.29 -9.07
CA GLU A 59 -0.70 -8.76 -10.43
C GLU A 59 -1.07 -7.68 -11.46
N LYS A 60 -0.06 -7.18 -12.17
CA LYS A 60 -0.21 -6.19 -13.26
C LYS A 60 -1.11 -5.02 -12.84
N ALA A 61 -0.85 -4.46 -11.67
CA ALA A 61 -1.75 -3.55 -10.97
C ALA A 61 -2.39 -2.48 -11.87
N PHE A 62 -1.59 -1.79 -12.69
CA PHE A 62 -2.07 -0.76 -13.63
C PHE A 62 -2.96 -1.28 -14.76
N ASP A 63 -2.80 -2.53 -15.17
CA ASP A 63 -3.59 -3.16 -16.25
C ASP A 63 -4.88 -3.81 -15.75
N SER A 64 -4.94 -4.14 -14.46
CA SER A 64 -5.99 -4.97 -13.88
C SER A 64 -7.17 -4.16 -13.33
N VAL A 65 -6.95 -2.91 -12.88
CA VAL A 65 -8.00 -2.06 -12.28
C VAL A 65 -9.25 -1.95 -13.16
N ASP A 66 -10.42 -2.23 -12.58
CA ASP A 66 -11.70 -2.04 -13.29
C ASP A 66 -11.95 -0.55 -13.57
N ARG A 67 -11.98 -0.22 -14.86
CA ARG A 67 -12.19 1.16 -15.31
C ARG A 67 -13.53 1.73 -14.87
N ARG A 68 -14.59 0.92 -14.73
CA ARG A 68 -15.91 1.44 -14.31
C ARG A 68 -15.86 1.86 -12.85
N THR A 69 -15.22 1.07 -12.00
CA THR A 69 -14.94 1.37 -10.59
C THR A 69 -14.08 2.63 -10.48
N LEU A 70 -13.03 2.76 -11.28
CA LEU A 70 -12.19 3.97 -11.29
C LEU A 70 -12.98 5.24 -11.63
N TRP A 71 -13.87 5.20 -12.63
CA TRP A 71 -14.72 6.36 -12.96
C TRP A 71 -15.79 6.66 -11.92
N LYS A 72 -16.29 5.65 -11.21
CA LYS A 72 -17.17 5.87 -10.05
C LYS A 72 -16.41 6.51 -8.90
N LEU A 73 -15.18 6.05 -8.64
CA LEU A 73 -14.31 6.55 -7.58
C LEU A 73 -13.95 8.03 -7.80
N LEU A 74 -13.54 8.43 -9.00
CA LEU A 74 -13.27 9.83 -9.31
C LEU A 74 -14.49 10.74 -9.07
N ARG A 75 -15.69 10.27 -9.44
CA ARG A 75 -16.94 11.01 -9.18
C ARG A 75 -17.27 11.08 -7.69
N HIS A 76 -17.00 10.01 -6.94
CA HIS A 76 -17.14 9.99 -5.48
C HIS A 76 -16.22 11.01 -4.81
N HIS A 77 -15.00 11.18 -5.31
CA HIS A 77 -14.06 12.23 -4.87
C HIS A 77 -14.35 13.62 -5.44
N LEU A 78 -15.57 13.86 -5.94
CA LEU A 78 -16.04 15.16 -6.42
C LEU A 78 -15.23 15.73 -7.61
N VAL A 79 -14.51 14.88 -8.35
CA VAL A 79 -13.84 15.30 -9.58
C VAL A 79 -14.91 15.66 -10.62
N PRO A 80 -14.91 16.89 -11.17
CA PRO A 80 -15.91 17.32 -12.14
C PRO A 80 -16.02 16.38 -13.34
N GLU A 81 -17.24 16.12 -13.83
CA GLU A 81 -17.51 15.19 -14.94
C GLU A 81 -16.68 15.54 -16.20
N LYS A 82 -16.42 16.83 -16.45
CA LYS A 82 -15.55 17.29 -17.54
C LYS A 82 -14.13 16.72 -17.42
N ILE A 83 -13.56 16.73 -16.22
CA ILE A 83 -12.22 16.18 -15.95
C ILE A 83 -12.26 14.65 -16.03
N VAL A 84 -13.28 14.01 -15.46
CA VAL A 84 -13.47 12.54 -15.57
C VAL A 84 -13.54 12.10 -17.03
N ASN A 85 -14.24 12.85 -17.89
CA ASN A 85 -14.33 12.56 -19.32
C ASN A 85 -12.99 12.77 -20.04
N ILE A 86 -12.21 13.79 -19.68
CA ILE A 86 -10.85 13.99 -20.22
C ILE A 86 -9.95 12.81 -19.84
N ILE A 87 -9.95 12.40 -18.58
CA ILE A 87 -9.17 11.25 -18.09
C ILE A 87 -9.64 9.97 -18.80
N ARG A 88 -10.94 9.73 -18.87
CA ARG A 88 -11.52 8.56 -19.55
C ARG A 88 -11.09 8.50 -21.02
N ASN A 89 -11.23 9.59 -21.77
CA ASN A 89 -10.85 9.63 -23.18
C ASN A 89 -9.34 9.47 -23.37
N SER A 90 -8.53 9.93 -22.41
CA SER A 90 -7.08 9.74 -22.42
C SER A 90 -6.68 8.27 -22.15
N ASN A 91 -7.56 7.48 -21.54
CA ASN A 91 -7.34 6.07 -21.20
C ASN A 91 -8.14 5.08 -22.08
N VAL A 92 -9.03 5.56 -22.95
CA VAL A 92 -9.88 4.73 -23.83
C VAL A 92 -9.50 4.97 -25.28
N ARG A 93 -8.96 3.91 -25.92
CA ARG A 93 -8.67 3.81 -27.37
C ARG A 93 -7.62 4.79 -27.90
N LEU A 94 -6.37 4.48 -27.60
CA LEU A 94 -5.24 5.02 -28.35
C LEU A 94 -4.78 3.98 -29.37
N GLN A 95 -4.73 4.39 -30.64
CA GLN A 95 -3.97 3.68 -31.66
C GLN A 95 -2.57 4.28 -31.66
N CYS A 96 -1.57 3.45 -31.40
CA CYS A 96 -0.18 3.84 -31.52
C CYS A 96 0.34 3.44 -32.89
N LYS A 97 1.25 4.26 -33.42
CA LYS A 97 2.07 3.97 -34.59
C LYS A 97 3.51 4.23 -34.19
N VAL A 98 4.43 3.37 -34.59
CA VAL A 98 5.86 3.52 -34.32
C VAL A 98 6.52 4.10 -35.56
N VAL A 99 7.48 5.01 -35.38
CA VAL A 99 8.33 5.47 -36.48
C VAL A 99 9.56 4.58 -36.51
N HIS A 100 9.77 3.86 -37.61
CA HIS A 100 10.95 3.03 -37.83
C HIS A 100 11.54 3.37 -39.21
N GLY A 101 12.79 3.80 -39.26
CA GLY A 101 13.45 4.19 -40.51
C GLY A 101 12.78 5.37 -41.24
N GLY A 102 12.14 6.29 -40.51
CA GLY A 102 11.43 7.44 -41.08
C GLY A 102 10.04 7.11 -41.65
N GLN A 103 9.59 5.86 -41.59
CA GLN A 103 8.24 5.45 -41.97
C GLN A 103 7.41 5.11 -40.73
N LEU A 104 6.11 5.44 -40.77
CA LEU A 104 5.17 5.03 -39.74
C LEU A 104 4.71 3.59 -39.98
N THR A 105 4.63 2.80 -38.92
CA THR A 105 3.97 1.50 -38.92
C THR A 105 2.45 1.64 -39.00
N ASP A 106 1.78 0.52 -39.29
CA ASP A 106 0.33 0.42 -39.14
C ASP A 106 -0.12 0.68 -37.69
N PRO A 107 -1.30 1.28 -37.49
CA PRO A 107 -1.83 1.55 -36.16
C PRO A 107 -2.20 0.26 -35.44
N PHE A 108 -1.72 0.10 -34.21
CA PHE A 108 -2.15 -0.96 -33.30
C PHE A 108 -2.84 -0.37 -32.08
N GLN A 109 -3.84 -1.09 -31.55
CA GLN A 109 -4.54 -0.67 -30.34
C GLN A 109 -3.68 -0.92 -29.10
N VAL A 110 -3.53 0.10 -28.26
CA VAL A 110 -2.95 -0.05 -26.93
C VAL A 110 -4.00 -0.73 -26.04
N ARG A 111 -3.69 -1.95 -25.57
CA ARG A 111 -4.58 -2.76 -24.73
C ARG A 111 -4.34 -2.61 -23.22
N THR A 112 -3.22 -2.03 -22.82
CA THR A 112 -2.88 -1.80 -21.40
C THR A 112 -3.86 -0.80 -20.77
N ALA A 113 -4.23 -1.02 -19.51
CA ALA A 113 -5.35 -0.30 -18.93
C ALA A 113 -5.02 1.18 -18.65
N VAL A 114 -3.73 1.47 -18.49
CA VAL A 114 -3.15 2.76 -18.14
C VAL A 114 -1.77 2.90 -18.81
N ARG A 115 -1.47 4.06 -19.44
CA ARG A 115 -0.16 4.28 -20.08
C ARG A 115 0.96 4.20 -19.03
N GLN A 116 1.95 3.34 -19.21
CA GLN A 116 3.31 3.62 -18.71
C GLN A 116 3.69 5.00 -19.25
N TYR A 117 4.15 5.91 -18.39
CA TYR A 117 4.44 7.34 -18.66
C TYR A 117 3.28 8.36 -18.62
N CYS A 118 2.05 8.01 -18.21
CA CYS A 118 1.10 9.06 -17.83
C CYS A 118 1.31 9.43 -16.36
N LEU A 119 1.59 10.71 -16.08
CA LEU A 119 1.74 11.22 -14.70
C LEU A 119 0.48 11.00 -13.85
N LEU A 120 -0.68 10.78 -14.48
CA LEU A 120 -1.92 10.44 -13.78
C LEU A 120 -2.00 8.96 -13.37
N SER A 121 -1.26 8.05 -14.01
CA SER A 121 -1.34 6.62 -13.74
C SER A 121 -1.09 6.28 -12.28
N PRO A 122 0.02 6.73 -11.65
CA PRO A 122 0.28 6.44 -10.25
C PRO A 122 -0.77 7.09 -9.33
N PHE A 123 -1.23 8.30 -9.66
CA PHE A 123 -2.25 8.98 -8.88
C PHE A 123 -3.60 8.22 -8.89
N LEU A 124 -4.02 7.72 -10.05
CA LEU A 124 -5.25 6.93 -10.18
C LEU A 124 -5.14 5.61 -9.42
N PHE A 125 -3.98 4.95 -9.47
CA PHE A 125 -3.73 3.73 -8.73
C PHE A 125 -3.75 3.98 -7.21
N LEU A 126 -3.13 5.06 -6.74
CA LEU A 126 -3.17 5.46 -5.33
C LEU A 126 -4.60 5.70 -4.83
N LEU A 127 -5.51 6.24 -5.65
CA LEU A 127 -6.91 6.36 -5.25
C LEU A 127 -7.58 5.00 -5.05
N VAL A 128 -7.26 4.02 -5.90
CA VAL A 128 -7.80 2.66 -5.78
C VAL A 128 -7.27 1.98 -4.51
N VAL A 129 -5.98 2.10 -4.24
CA VAL A 129 -5.38 1.60 -2.98
C VAL A 129 -6.01 2.32 -1.78
N ASP A 130 -6.17 3.65 -1.82
CA ASP A 130 -6.82 4.42 -0.75
C ASP A 130 -8.24 3.91 -0.46
N LEU A 131 -9.02 3.59 -1.49
CA LEU A 131 -10.34 2.96 -1.38
C LEU A 131 -10.25 1.58 -0.71
N ILE A 132 -9.37 0.71 -1.22
CA ILE A 132 -9.18 -0.65 -0.69
C ILE A 132 -8.88 -0.58 0.81
N MET A 133 -7.94 0.29 1.19
CA MET A 133 -7.53 0.44 2.59
C MET A 133 -8.64 1.04 3.46
N LYS A 134 -9.44 2.01 2.95
CA LYS A 134 -10.62 2.53 3.68
C LYS A 134 -11.63 1.44 3.97
N THR A 135 -11.93 0.62 2.97
CA THR A 135 -12.98 -0.39 3.09
C THR A 135 -12.50 -1.61 3.87
N SER A 136 -11.22 -1.97 3.77
CA SER A 136 -10.70 -3.20 4.38
C SER A 136 -10.38 -3.05 5.88
N ILE A 137 -10.11 -1.81 6.35
CA ILE A 137 -9.54 -1.56 7.69
C ILE A 137 -10.46 -0.73 8.60
N SER A 138 -11.67 -0.36 8.16
CA SER A 138 -12.55 0.52 8.95
C SER A 138 -13.24 -0.14 10.16
N GLU A 139 -13.14 -1.46 10.36
CA GLU A 139 -14.00 -2.17 11.32
C GLU A 139 -13.31 -2.72 12.59
N GLY A 140 -12.07 -2.34 12.90
CA GLY A 140 -11.51 -2.66 14.23
C GLY A 140 -10.11 -2.15 14.55
N LYS A 141 -9.74 -2.21 15.83
CA LYS A 141 -8.43 -1.81 16.38
C LYS A 141 -7.33 -2.85 16.11
N HIS A 142 -7.05 -3.11 14.83
CA HIS A 142 -6.14 -4.17 14.42
C HIS A 142 -4.74 -3.66 14.04
N GLY A 143 -4.48 -2.37 14.23
CA GLY A 143 -3.20 -1.72 13.96
C GLY A 143 -2.23 -1.80 15.13
N ILE A 144 -0.99 -1.41 14.89
CA ILE A 144 0.02 -1.27 15.96
C ILE A 144 -0.23 0.04 16.71
N GLN A 145 -0.16 0.05 18.04
CA GLN A 145 -0.21 1.30 18.79
C GLN A 145 1.01 2.17 18.43
N TRP A 146 0.76 3.37 17.89
CA TRP A 146 1.80 4.30 17.42
C TRP A 146 2.00 5.47 18.39
N THR A 147 0.92 5.99 18.96
CA THR A 147 0.94 6.95 20.08
C THR A 147 -0.08 6.53 21.12
N ALA A 148 -0.14 7.17 22.28
CA ALA A 148 -1.12 6.85 23.33
C ALA A 148 -2.59 6.81 22.83
N GLN A 149 -2.90 7.49 21.72
CA GLN A 149 -4.26 7.64 21.19
C GLN A 149 -4.45 7.05 19.79
N ASN A 150 -3.37 6.77 19.04
CA ASN A 150 -3.46 6.39 17.63
C ASN A 150 -2.89 4.98 17.40
N GLN A 151 -3.51 4.25 16.48
CA GLN A 151 -2.96 3.03 15.89
C GLN A 151 -2.53 3.30 14.43
N LEU A 152 -1.54 2.55 13.97
CA LEU A 152 -1.07 2.51 12.61
C LEU A 152 -1.39 1.13 12.01
N ASP A 153 -2.22 1.11 10.98
CA ASP A 153 -2.73 -0.13 10.41
C ASP A 153 -1.93 -0.63 9.21
N ASP A 154 -1.28 0.28 8.51
CA ASP A 154 -0.62 0.08 7.23
C ASP A 154 0.40 1.19 6.93
N LEU A 155 1.30 0.89 6.01
CA LEU A 155 2.17 1.84 5.32
C LEU A 155 1.95 1.66 3.81
N ASP A 156 1.49 2.72 3.14
CA ASP A 156 1.29 2.74 1.69
C ASP A 156 2.34 3.63 0.98
N PHE A 157 3.22 3.04 0.17
CA PHE A 157 4.09 3.81 -0.74
C PHE A 157 4.00 3.31 -2.17
N THR A 158 3.41 4.13 -3.05
CA THR A 158 3.35 3.83 -4.48
C THR A 158 2.79 2.42 -4.74
N ASP A 159 3.54 1.55 -5.42
CA ASP A 159 3.12 0.19 -5.76
C ASP A 159 3.43 -0.82 -4.62
N ASP A 160 4.13 -0.40 -3.55
CA ASP A 160 4.56 -1.23 -2.42
C ASP A 160 3.66 -0.99 -1.20
N LEU A 161 2.76 -1.94 -0.92
CA LEU A 161 1.83 -1.89 0.20
C LEU A 161 2.30 -2.79 1.35
N ALA A 162 2.40 -2.26 2.57
CA ALA A 162 2.78 -3.04 3.75
C ALA A 162 1.68 -2.97 4.83
N LEU A 163 1.07 -4.11 5.14
CA LEU A 163 0.09 -4.23 6.24
C LEU A 163 0.82 -4.50 7.55
N LEU A 164 0.36 -3.91 8.66
CA LEU A 164 0.96 -4.07 9.99
C LEU A 164 -0.03 -4.67 10.97
N SER A 165 0.39 -5.62 11.81
CA SER A 165 -0.43 -6.18 12.89
C SER A 165 0.42 -6.72 14.04
N ARG A 166 -0.19 -6.92 15.22
CA ARG A 166 0.50 -7.52 16.37
C ARG A 166 0.25 -9.01 16.52
N THR A 167 -0.90 -9.51 16.04
CA THR A 167 -1.25 -10.94 16.15
C THR A 167 -1.40 -11.58 14.79
N HIS A 168 -1.20 -12.91 14.75
CA HIS A 168 -1.43 -13.72 13.56
C HIS A 168 -2.87 -13.58 13.05
N GLU A 169 -3.87 -13.65 13.96
CA GLU A 169 -5.29 -13.53 13.60
C GLU A 169 -5.61 -12.17 12.96
N GLN A 170 -5.07 -11.08 13.51
CA GLN A 170 -5.23 -9.73 12.94
C GLN A 170 -4.65 -9.66 11.53
N MET A 171 -3.43 -10.18 11.33
CA MET A 171 -2.79 -10.19 10.03
C MET A 171 -3.57 -11.03 9.02
N GLN A 172 -4.06 -12.20 9.43
CA GLN A 172 -4.86 -13.10 8.59
C GLN A 172 -6.17 -12.45 8.16
N MET A 173 -6.89 -11.79 9.10
CA MET A 173 -8.11 -11.06 8.80
C MET A 173 -7.86 -9.87 7.87
N LYS A 174 -6.81 -9.07 8.11
CA LYS A 174 -6.44 -7.94 7.24
C LYS A 174 -6.12 -8.42 5.83
N THR A 175 -5.33 -9.47 5.71
CA THR A 175 -4.93 -10.03 4.40
C THR A 175 -6.16 -10.50 3.61
N ALA A 176 -7.08 -11.23 4.25
CA ALA A 176 -8.31 -11.69 3.61
C ALA A 176 -9.23 -10.52 3.23
N SER A 177 -9.38 -9.52 4.10
CA SER A 177 -10.18 -8.32 3.85
C SER A 177 -9.64 -7.52 2.66
N VAL A 178 -8.33 -7.24 2.64
CA VAL A 178 -7.66 -6.53 1.54
C VAL A 178 -7.81 -7.31 0.24
N ALA A 179 -7.65 -8.64 0.24
CA ALA A 179 -7.84 -9.46 -0.94
C ALA A 179 -9.26 -9.36 -1.50
N ALA A 180 -10.28 -9.52 -0.65
CA ALA A 180 -11.68 -9.47 -1.07
C ALA A 180 -12.07 -8.11 -1.66
N VAL A 181 -11.64 -7.01 -1.03
CA VAL A 181 -11.90 -5.65 -1.54
C VAL A 181 -11.11 -5.38 -2.82
N SER A 182 -9.87 -5.86 -2.91
CA SER A 182 -9.04 -5.74 -4.13
C SER A 182 -9.71 -6.42 -5.33
N GLU A 183 -10.24 -7.63 -5.14
CA GLU A 183 -10.95 -8.36 -6.20
C GLU A 183 -12.18 -7.59 -6.69
N SER A 184 -12.91 -6.95 -5.77
CA SER A 184 -14.10 -6.12 -6.12
C SER A 184 -13.78 -4.93 -7.02
N VAL A 185 -12.51 -4.48 -7.05
CA VAL A 185 -12.03 -3.38 -7.89
C VAL A 185 -11.17 -3.86 -9.07
N GLY A 186 -11.09 -5.18 -9.28
CA GLY A 186 -10.36 -5.81 -10.39
C GLY A 186 -8.88 -6.06 -10.12
N LEU A 187 -8.40 -5.90 -8.89
CA LEU A 187 -7.03 -6.21 -8.51
C LEU A 187 -6.91 -7.62 -7.94
N SER A 188 -5.84 -8.32 -8.29
CA SER A 188 -5.48 -9.64 -7.75
C SER A 188 -4.13 -9.53 -7.04
N ILE A 189 -4.03 -10.09 -5.84
CA ILE A 189 -2.76 -10.11 -5.09
C ILE A 189 -1.88 -11.24 -5.63
N HIS A 190 -0.63 -10.91 -5.95
CA HIS A 190 0.36 -11.86 -6.41
C HIS A 190 0.91 -12.67 -5.22
N LYS A 191 0.33 -13.85 -4.97
CA LYS A 191 0.69 -14.74 -3.85
C LYS A 191 2.18 -15.05 -3.76
N GLY A 192 2.82 -15.35 -4.90
CA GLY A 192 4.25 -15.69 -4.94
C GLY A 192 5.23 -14.53 -4.69
N LYS A 193 4.77 -13.28 -4.74
CA LYS A 193 5.58 -12.08 -4.48
C LYS A 193 5.20 -11.37 -3.20
N THR A 194 4.00 -11.62 -2.71
CA THR A 194 3.55 -11.20 -1.40
C THR A 194 4.33 -11.97 -0.33
N LYS A 195 4.95 -11.26 0.62
CA LYS A 195 5.82 -11.85 1.66
C LYS A 195 5.42 -11.38 3.04
N VAL A 196 5.60 -12.24 4.03
CA VAL A 196 5.35 -11.94 5.43
C VAL A 196 6.66 -11.92 6.21
N LEU A 197 6.91 -10.83 6.92
CA LEU A 197 8.03 -10.69 7.85
C LEU A 197 7.48 -10.62 9.29
N LYS A 198 8.06 -11.40 10.19
CA LYS A 198 7.59 -11.57 11.57
C LYS A 198 8.69 -11.25 12.57
N PHE A 199 8.41 -10.38 13.54
CA PHE A 199 9.31 -10.05 14.64
C PHE A 199 8.68 -10.46 15.97
N LYS A 200 9.47 -11.10 16.84
CA LYS A 200 9.06 -11.52 18.19
C LYS A 200 7.71 -12.26 18.21
N ALA A 201 7.38 -12.95 17.12
CA ALA A 201 6.14 -13.68 16.96
C ALA A 201 6.31 -15.10 17.54
N GLU A 202 5.50 -15.45 18.54
CA GLU A 202 5.49 -16.81 19.09
C GLU A 202 4.73 -17.81 18.19
N ASN A 203 3.82 -17.29 17.35
CA ASN A 203 2.98 -18.10 16.48
C ASN A 203 3.67 -18.34 15.13
N ASN A 204 4.02 -19.60 14.87
CA ASN A 204 4.67 -20.05 13.64
C ASN A 204 3.69 -20.42 12.52
N ASN A 205 2.38 -20.25 12.72
CA ASN A 205 1.41 -20.52 11.69
C ASN A 205 1.62 -19.56 10.50
N PRO A 206 1.56 -20.07 9.25
CA PRO A 206 1.65 -19.22 8.08
C PRO A 206 0.43 -18.32 7.96
N ILE A 207 0.59 -17.18 7.28
CA ILE A 207 -0.55 -16.43 6.75
C ILE A 207 -0.94 -17.07 5.42
N THR A 208 -2.24 -17.21 5.17
CA THR A 208 -2.77 -17.82 3.95
C THR A 208 -3.60 -16.83 3.15
N LEU A 209 -3.61 -17.01 1.84
CA LEU A 209 -4.43 -16.26 0.90
C LEU A 209 -5.06 -17.26 -0.10
N ASP A 210 -6.38 -17.35 -0.08
CA ASP A 210 -7.18 -18.33 -0.85
C ASP A 210 -6.70 -19.78 -0.69
N GLY A 211 -6.31 -20.15 0.54
CA GLY A 211 -5.80 -21.48 0.87
C GLY A 211 -4.34 -21.74 0.51
N GLU A 212 -3.65 -20.79 -0.12
CA GLU A 212 -2.20 -20.86 -0.37
C GLU A 212 -1.42 -20.15 0.73
N THR A 213 -0.31 -20.73 1.16
CA THR A 213 0.59 -20.13 2.15
C THR A 213 1.42 -19.01 1.52
N LEU A 214 1.39 -17.82 2.14
CA LEU A 214 2.33 -16.75 1.84
C LEU A 214 3.69 -17.07 2.44
N GLU A 215 4.77 -16.74 1.73
CA GLU A 215 6.12 -17.05 2.20
C GLU A 215 6.50 -16.16 3.39
N ASP A 216 6.89 -16.81 4.49
CA ASP A 216 7.52 -16.16 5.64
C ASP A 216 9.02 -15.95 5.34
N VAL A 217 9.47 -14.70 5.36
CA VAL A 217 10.87 -14.34 5.05
C VAL A 217 11.62 -13.86 6.30
N GLU A 218 12.94 -13.98 6.26
CA GLU A 218 13.84 -13.45 7.29
C GLU A 218 14.27 -12.00 7.02
N SER A 219 14.23 -11.59 5.75
CA SER A 219 14.48 -10.22 5.31
C SER A 219 13.69 -9.88 4.05
N PHE A 220 13.45 -8.59 3.83
CA PHE A 220 12.74 -8.08 2.65
C PHE A 220 13.34 -6.75 2.19
N THR A 221 13.46 -6.55 0.87
CA THR A 221 13.90 -5.27 0.30
C THR A 221 12.69 -4.36 0.08
N TYR A 222 12.53 -3.37 0.96
CA TYR A 222 11.47 -2.36 0.88
C TYR A 222 12.06 -1.02 0.44
N LEU A 223 11.61 -0.50 -0.70
CA LEU A 223 12.08 0.78 -1.27
C LEU A 223 13.60 0.89 -1.46
N GLY A 224 14.25 -0.23 -1.78
CA GLY A 224 15.72 -0.32 -1.95
C GLY A 224 16.50 -0.56 -0.67
N SER A 225 15.81 -0.63 0.48
CA SER A 225 16.40 -0.87 1.80
C SER A 225 16.06 -2.27 2.29
N ILE A 226 17.05 -3.00 2.80
CA ILE A 226 16.82 -4.31 3.42
C ILE A 226 16.29 -4.10 4.84
N ILE A 227 15.18 -4.77 5.14
CA ILE A 227 14.62 -4.91 6.49
C ILE A 227 14.84 -6.36 6.91
N ASP A 228 15.53 -6.61 8.02
CA ASP A 228 15.80 -7.95 8.55
C ASP A 228 15.43 -8.08 10.03
N LYS A 229 15.40 -9.31 10.54
CA LYS A 229 15.07 -9.61 11.94
C LYS A 229 16.17 -9.26 12.94
N GLN A 230 17.38 -8.95 12.49
CA GLN A 230 18.54 -8.75 13.36
C GLN A 230 18.75 -7.28 13.73
N ALA A 231 18.12 -6.32 13.03
CA ALA A 231 18.29 -4.88 13.27
C ALA A 231 19.77 -4.47 13.30
N ASP A 232 20.63 -5.20 12.58
CA ASP A 232 22.01 -4.80 12.38
C ASP A 232 22.04 -3.66 11.36
N GLN A 233 22.84 -2.62 11.68
CA GLN A 233 22.87 -1.36 10.95
C GLN A 233 22.99 -1.55 9.43
N MET A 234 22.07 -0.93 8.69
CA MET A 234 22.06 -0.95 7.22
C MET A 234 23.42 -0.51 6.64
N GLN A 235 24.00 -1.36 5.80
CA GLN A 235 25.01 -0.92 4.84
C GLN A 235 24.29 -0.37 3.60
N THR A 236 24.51 0.92 3.34
CA THR A 236 24.23 1.61 2.06
C THR A 236 25.02 1.04 0.92
#